data_AF-A0A6M1YYQ4-F1
#
_entry.id   AF-A0A6M1YYQ4-F1
#
_cell.length_a   1.000
_cell.length_b   1.000
_cell.length_c   1.000
_cell.angle_alpha   90.00
_cell.angle_beta   90.00
_cell.angle_gamma   90.00
#
_symmetry.space_group_name_H-M   'P 1'
#
loop_
_entity.id
_entity.type
_entity.pdbx_description
1 polymer ?
#
loop_
_entity_poly.entity_id
_entity_poly.type
_entity_poly.pdbx_seq_one_letter_code
_entity_poly.pdbx_strand_id
1 'polypeptide(L)' 'MYIKRKLEKLVLMALEQFPVCLITGARQSGKSTMLKNLLKNYRYVSFDDPKARQMAKEDPRLFLSRTLLL' A
#
# COMPACT_ATOMS: atom_id res chain seq x y z
N MET A 1 11.05 -9.75 -14.93
CA MET A 1 9.95 -9.38 -15.84
C MET A 1 8.68 -9.15 -15.03
N TYR A 2 7.96 -8.05 -15.27
CA TYR A 2 6.69 -7.78 -14.60
C TYR A 2 5.54 -8.46 -15.36
N ILE A 3 4.63 -9.12 -14.64
CA ILE A 3 3.44 -9.76 -15.21
C ILE A 3 2.24 -8.86 -14.92
N LYS A 4 1.61 -8.34 -15.98
CA LYS A 4 0.42 -7.49 -15.88
C LYS A 4 -0.72 -8.25 -15.21
N ARG A 5 -1.31 -7.68 -14.16
CA ARG A 5 -2.41 -8.30 -13.41
C ARG A 5 -3.75 -7.78 -13.91
N LYS A 6 -4.76 -8.66 -13.99
CA LYS A 6 -6.13 -8.27 -14.38
C LYS A 6 -6.74 -7.23 -13.44
N LEU A 7 -6.32 -7.23 -12.18
CA LEU A 7 -6.85 -6.35 -11.13
C LEU A 7 -6.36 -4.90 -11.22
N GLU A 8 -5.34 -4.59 -12.04
CA GLU A 8 -4.69 -3.27 -12.05
C GLU A 8 -5.67 -2.12 -12.31
N LYS A 9 -6.56 -2.27 -13.30
CA LYS A 9 -7.55 -1.24 -13.64
C LYS A 9 -8.50 -0.97 -12.48
N LEU A 10 -8.98 -2.04 -11.82
CA LEU A 10 -9.91 -1.90 -10.69
C LEU A 10 -9.24 -1.23 -9.49
N VAL A 11 -7.97 -1.53 -9.23
CA VAL A 11 -7.21 -0.87 -8.15
C VAL A 11 -7.10 0.62 -8.38
N LEU A 12 -6.74 1.05 -9.60
CA LEU A 12 -6.63 2.48 -9.90
C LEU A 12 -7.97 3.22 -9.75
N MET A 13 -9.06 2.63 -10.27
CA MET A 13 -10.40 3.20 -10.11
C MET A 13 -10.84 3.28 -8.64
N ALA A 14 -10.55 2.24 -7.84
CA ALA A 14 -10.90 2.23 -6.42
C ALA A 14 -10.13 3.32 -5.63
N LEU A 15 -8.86 3.55 -5.96
CA LEU A 15 -8.05 4.59 -5.31
C LEU A 15 -8.55 6.01 -5.61
N GLU A 16 -9.21 6.24 -6.74
CA GLU A 16 -9.84 7.53 -7.06
C GLU A 16 -11.14 7.76 -6.27
N GLN A 17 -11.82 6.68 -5.87
CA GLN A 17 -13.14 6.76 -5.22
C GLN A 17 -13.10 6.65 -3.70
N PHE A 18 -12.09 5.94 -3.17
CA PHE A 18 -12.02 5.62 -1.75
C PHE A 18 -10.71 6.09 -1.14
N PRO A 19 -10.75 6.75 0.04
CA PRO A 19 -9.55 7.20 0.74
C PRO A 19 -8.69 6.03 1.24
N VAL A 20 -9.29 4.83 1.38
CA VAL A 20 -8.63 3.62 1.85
C VAL A 20 -9.12 2.43 1.03
N CYS A 21 -8.19 1.65 0.49
CA CYS A 21 -8.47 0.42 -0.25
C CYS A 21 -7.76 -0.78 0.39
N LEU A 22 -8.49 -1.88 0.61
CA LEU A 22 -7.92 -3.15 1.06
C LEU A 22 -7.83 -4.13 -0.11
N ILE A 23 -6.61 -4.64 -0.38
CA ILE A 23 -6.39 -5.64 -1.42
C ILE A 23 -6.07 -6.99 -0.77
N THR A 24 -6.98 -7.94 -0.96
CA THR A 24 -6.88 -9.30 -0.38
C THR A 24 -6.51 -10.33 -1.44
N GLY A 25 -6.30 -11.59 -1.02
CA GLY A 25 -6.03 -12.73 -1.89
C GLY A 25 -4.84 -13.59 -1.42
N ALA A 26 -4.65 -14.74 -2.05
CA ALA A 26 -3.68 -15.77 -1.65
C ALA A 26 -2.25 -15.23 -1.43
N ARG A 27 -1.52 -15.80 -0.46
CA ARG A 27 -0.10 -15.47 -0.23
C ARG A 27 0.71 -15.71 -1.52
N GLN A 28 1.74 -14.91 -1.76
CA GLN A 28 2.63 -15.02 -2.94
C GLN A 28 1.97 -14.83 -4.32
N SER A 29 0.72 -14.35 -4.40
CA SER A 29 0.08 -14.03 -5.69
C SER A 29 0.61 -12.77 -6.41
N GLY A 30 1.61 -12.09 -5.84
CA GLY A 30 2.25 -10.91 -6.46
C GLY A 30 1.57 -9.56 -6.18
N LYS A 31 0.69 -9.48 -5.16
CA LYS A 31 -0.02 -8.25 -4.77
C LYS A 31 0.92 -7.07 -4.51
N SER A 32 1.92 -7.25 -3.65
CA SER A 32 2.87 -6.19 -3.31
C SER A 32 3.68 -5.74 -4.52
N THR A 33 4.04 -6.67 -5.41
CA THR A 33 4.75 -6.35 -6.66
C THR A 33 3.88 -5.52 -7.60
N MET A 34 2.59 -5.87 -7.75
CA MET A 34 1.64 -5.11 -8.55
C MET A 34 1.47 -3.70 -7.99
N LEU A 35 1.25 -3.55 -6.69
CA LEU A 35 1.07 -2.23 -6.07
C LEU A 35 2.32 -1.36 -6.18
N LYS A 36 3.52 -1.91 -5.95
CA LYS A 36 4.78 -1.18 -6.14
C LYS A 36 4.99 -0.75 -7.60
N ASN A 37 4.49 -1.52 -8.56
CA ASN A 37 4.59 -1.16 -9.97
C ASN A 37 3.58 -0.08 -10.38
N LEU A 38 2.34 -0.15 -9.88
CA LEU A 38 1.28 0.83 -10.19
C LEU A 38 1.48 2.17 -9.46
N LEU A 39 1.90 2.12 -8.19
CA LEU A 39 1.92 3.25 -7.27
C LEU A 39 3.35 3.72 -6.99
N LYS A 40 4.16 3.89 -8.04
CA LYS A 40 5.58 4.30 -7.91
C LYS A 40 5.77 5.63 -7.21
N ASN A 41 4.78 6.53 -7.33
CA ASN A 41 4.79 7.85 -6.72
C ASN A 41 4.23 7.86 -5.29
N TYR A 42 3.76 6.71 -4.79
CA TYR A 42 3.27 6.60 -3.43
C TYR A 42 4.40 6.22 -2.49
N ARG A 43 4.32 6.72 -1.25
CA ARG A 43 5.19 6.24 -0.18
C ARG A 43 4.84 4.80 0.16
N TYR A 44 5.81 3.90 0.06
CA TYR A 44 5.65 2.51 0.47
C TYR A 44 6.13 2.33 1.91
N VAL A 45 5.21 1.94 2.79
CA VAL A 45 5.52 1.58 4.18
C VAL A 45 5.19 0.11 4.38
N SER A 46 6.13 -0.66 4.95
CA SER A 46 5.91 -2.06 5.31
C SER A 46 5.80 -2.20 6.82
N PHE A 47 4.74 -2.86 7.29
CA PHE A 47 4.66 -3.29 8.70
C PHE A 47 5.49 -4.53 9.01
N ASP A 48 6.28 -5.03 8.06
CA ASP A 48 7.37 -5.95 8.36
C ASP A 48 8.52 -5.24 9.10
N ASP A 49 8.66 -3.91 8.93
CA ASP A 49 9.55 -3.10 9.76
C ASP A 49 8.93 -2.95 11.17
N PRO A 50 9.59 -3.47 12.22
CA PRO A 50 9.09 -3.35 13.59
C PRO A 50 8.88 -1.90 14.04
N LYS A 51 9.72 -0.96 13.56
CA LYS A 51 9.60 0.45 13.93
C LYS A 51 8.35 1.08 13.34
N ALA A 52 8.09 0.84 12.06
CA ALA A 52 6.86 1.31 11.40
C ALA A 52 5.60 0.73 12.06
N ARG A 53 5.64 -0.57 12.41
CA ARG A 53 4.55 -1.25 13.11
C ARG A 53 4.32 -0.69 14.51
N GLN A 54 5.38 -0.47 15.28
CA GLN A 54 5.31 0.07 16.63
C GLN A 54 4.74 1.49 16.61
N MET A 55 5.25 2.34 15.73
CA MET A 55 4.78 3.72 15.58
C MET A 55 3.29 3.79 15.22
N ALA A 56 2.84 2.97 14.27
CA ALA A 56 1.42 2.91 13.91
C ALA A 56 0.51 2.44 15.04
N LYS A 57 1.03 1.65 16.00
CA LYS A 57 0.28 1.19 17.18
C LYS A 57 0.28 2.22 18.32
N GLU A 58 1.43 2.83 18.60
CA GLU A 58 1.62 3.71 19.75
C GLU A 58 1.15 5.15 19.48
N ASP A 59 1.40 5.68 18.28
CA ASP A 59 0.94 7.01 17.86
C ASP A 59 0.49 7.02 16.39
N PRO A 60 -0.78 6.62 16.11
CA PRO A 60 -1.32 6.57 14.76
C PRO A 60 -1.36 7.95 14.07
N ARG A 61 -1.54 9.04 14.83
CA ARG A 61 -1.61 10.40 14.27
C ARG A 61 -0.24 10.83 13.76
N LEU A 62 0.81 10.61 14.54
CA LEU A 62 2.18 10.88 14.12
C LEU A 62 2.62 9.94 12.99
N PHE A 63 2.21 8.67 13.00
CA PHE A 63 2.46 7.75 11.91
C PHE A 63 1.88 8.27 10.58
N LEU A 64 0.62 8.69 10.60
CA LEU A 64 -0.05 9.25 9.43
C LEU A 64 0.58 10.57 9.00
N SER A 65 0.89 11.50 9.91
CA SER A 65 1.53 12.77 9.52
C SER A 65 2.90 12.54 8.87
N ARG A 66 3.73 11.66 9.44
CA ARG A 66 5.01 11.27 8.84
C ARG A 66 4.87 10.49 7.55
N THR A 67 3.75 9.81 7.30
CA THR A 67 3.58 9.00 6.08
C THR A 67 2.88 9.78 4.96
N LEU A 68 2.02 10.74 5.32
CA LEU A 68 1.24 11.58 4.41
C LEU A 68 1.94 12.90 4.05
N LEU A 69 2.96 13.33 4.80
CA LEU A 69 3.73 14.54 4.48
C LEU A 69 5.07 14.22 3.81
N LEU A 70 5.37 15.03 2.78
CA LEU A 70 6.34 14.92 1.66
C LEU A 70 5.84 14.13 0.45
#